data_AF-A0A0N8K0X5-F1
#
_entry.id   AF-A0A0N8K0X5-F1
#
_cell.length_a   1.000
_cell.length_b   1.000
_cell.length_c   1.000
_cell.angle_alpha   90.00
_cell.angle_beta   90.00
_cell.angle_gamma   90.00
#
_symmetry.space_group_name_H-M   'P 1'
#
loop_
_entity.id
_entity.type
_entity.pdbx_description
1 polymer ?
#
loop_
_entity_poly.entity_id
_entity_poly.type
_entity_poly.pdbx_seq_one_letter_code
_entity_poly.pdbx_strand_id
1 'polypeptide(L)'
;MFLTPLDAFVSSLSHTGDRYEWINALQIAMRTRCAVSQMCAKRNTNKCGYMELRGYKGRVFVSLTEAQHFPSFFKDFKSGIGITTVDLSTAHVKDVDRKGFEINTPFRNFCFTAESEREKEEWIEAVLESIAETLSDYEVAEKIWFNKSNRSCADCSAHQPEWASINLGVVICKKCAGQHRTLGPHLSKVRSLKLDKSIWSNELVEVGWCRHRFPRLPTS
;
A
#
# COMPACT_ATOMS: atom_id res chain seq x y z
N MET A 1 38.00 9.32 31.76
CA MET A 1 37.70 7.92 32.16
C MET A 1 36.24 7.95 32.61
N PHE A 2 35.32 7.77 31.66
CA PHE A 2 34.46 6.57 31.47
C PHE A 2 33.67 6.23 32.74
N LEU A 3 32.36 5.95 32.76
CA LEU A 3 31.23 5.91 31.81
C LEU A 3 29.99 5.85 32.75
N THR A 4 28.85 6.37 32.31
CA THR A 4 27.59 6.37 33.07
C THR A 4 26.92 4.99 33.17
N PRO A 5 26.02 4.77 34.14
CA PRO A 5 25.58 3.44 34.56
C PRO A 5 24.54 2.86 33.61
N LEU A 6 24.85 1.68 33.06
CA LEU A 6 23.93 0.74 32.45
C LEU A 6 23.99 -0.51 33.32
N ASP A 7 23.24 -0.52 34.41
CA ASP A 7 23.08 -1.70 35.25
C ASP A 7 21.65 -1.75 35.80
N ALA A 8 20.82 -2.51 35.11
CA ALA A 8 19.74 -3.22 35.76
C ALA A 8 19.57 -4.58 35.08
N PHE A 9 20.21 -5.56 35.72
CA PHE A 9 19.77 -6.95 35.82
C PHE A 9 20.05 -7.89 34.64
N VAL A 10 21.30 -8.35 34.57
CA VAL A 10 21.58 -9.74 34.17
C VAL A 10 21.35 -10.61 35.41
N SER A 11 20.27 -11.38 35.42
CA SER A 11 20.21 -12.60 36.26
C SER A 11 20.52 -13.79 35.35
N SER A 12 21.68 -14.38 35.60
CA SER A 12 22.07 -15.68 35.07
C SER A 12 21.14 -16.74 35.64
N LEU A 13 20.51 -17.57 34.80
CA LEU A 13 20.15 -18.93 35.17
C LEU A 13 20.18 -19.84 33.94
N SER A 14 20.95 -20.89 34.13
CA SER A 14 21.36 -21.95 33.23
C SER A 14 20.25 -22.97 33.00
N HIS A 15 19.66 -23.01 31.81
CA HIS A 15 19.05 -24.22 31.27
C HIS A 15 19.41 -24.34 29.79
N THR A 16 20.14 -25.40 29.45
CA THR A 16 20.52 -25.73 28.07
C THR A 16 19.30 -26.01 27.18
N GLY A 17 18.13 -26.33 27.77
CA GLY A 17 16.85 -26.47 27.08
C GLY A 17 16.35 -25.17 26.45
N ASP A 18 16.39 -24.07 27.21
CA ASP A 18 15.85 -22.78 26.76
C ASP A 18 16.70 -22.18 25.63
N ARG A 19 18.02 -22.42 25.63
CA ARG A 19 18.89 -21.98 24.53
C ARG A 19 18.54 -22.67 23.22
N TYR A 20 18.21 -23.97 23.24
CA TYR A 20 17.78 -24.68 22.04
C TYR A 20 16.39 -24.24 21.58
N GLU A 21 15.47 -23.95 22.50
CA GLU A 21 14.18 -23.37 22.13
C GLU A 21 14.32 -21.96 21.55
N TRP A 22 15.17 -21.10 22.11
CA TRP A 22 15.45 -19.78 21.56
C TRP A 22 16.16 -19.83 20.21
N ILE A 23 17.12 -20.74 20.03
CA ILE A 23 17.79 -20.93 18.74
C ILE A 23 16.83 -21.53 17.72
N ASN A 24 15.95 -22.46 18.11
CA ASN A 24 14.96 -23.03 17.21
C ASN A 24 13.86 -22.00 16.91
N ALA A 25 13.44 -21.16 17.85
CA ALA A 25 12.52 -20.04 17.63
C ALA A 25 13.14 -18.97 16.72
N LEU A 26 14.44 -18.67 16.87
CA LEU A 26 15.18 -17.79 15.96
C LEU A 26 15.37 -18.42 14.58
N GLN A 27 15.66 -19.72 14.50
CA GLN A 27 15.79 -20.43 13.22
C GLN A 27 14.44 -20.61 12.53
N ILE A 28 13.35 -20.82 13.26
CA ILE A 28 11.97 -20.81 12.76
C ILE A 28 11.65 -19.39 12.31
N ALA A 29 11.94 -18.34 13.07
CA ALA A 29 11.75 -16.97 12.64
C ALA A 29 12.58 -16.62 11.39
N MET A 30 13.81 -17.14 11.26
CA MET A 30 14.66 -16.97 10.09
C MET A 30 14.21 -17.82 8.88
N ARG A 31 13.70 -19.04 9.11
CA ARG A 31 13.10 -19.89 8.07
C ARG A 31 11.74 -19.38 7.63
N THR A 32 10.93 -18.81 8.53
CA THR A 32 9.70 -18.09 8.23
C THR A 32 10.02 -16.79 7.48
N ARG A 33 11.12 -16.09 7.79
CA ARG A 33 11.64 -14.99 6.94
C ARG A 33 12.10 -15.48 5.56
N CYS A 34 12.63 -16.70 5.45
CA CYS A 34 13.00 -17.30 4.17
C CYS A 34 11.78 -17.79 3.36
N ALA A 35 10.75 -18.31 4.03
CA ALA A 35 9.46 -18.66 3.43
C ALA A 35 8.68 -17.40 3.02
N VAL A 36 8.77 -16.32 3.78
CA VAL A 36 8.26 -14.99 3.38
C VAL A 36 9.06 -14.44 2.18
N SER A 37 10.38 -14.64 2.15
CA SER A 37 11.22 -14.33 0.98
C SER A 37 10.78 -15.10 -0.28
N GLN A 38 10.36 -16.37 -0.14
CA GLN A 38 9.84 -17.17 -1.27
C GLN A 38 8.34 -16.99 -1.56
N MET A 39 7.55 -16.43 -0.65
CA MET A 39 6.19 -15.95 -0.94
C MET A 39 6.15 -14.50 -1.43
N CYS A 40 7.29 -13.79 -1.39
CA CYS A 40 7.47 -12.41 -1.86
C CYS A 40 7.41 -12.27 -3.39
N ALA A 41 7.37 -13.38 -4.14
CA ALA A 41 7.29 -13.33 -5.60
C ALA A 41 5.91 -12.90 -6.15
N LYS A 42 4.94 -12.56 -5.30
CA LYS A 42 3.62 -12.04 -5.69
C LYS A 42 3.10 -10.97 -4.72
N ARG A 43 3.68 -9.77 -4.76
CA ARG A 43 3.03 -8.46 -4.48
C ARG A 43 4.06 -7.34 -4.72
N ASN A 44 3.79 -6.47 -5.68
CA ASN A 44 4.75 -5.60 -6.39
C ASN A 44 5.13 -4.29 -5.67
N THR A 45 4.79 -4.08 -4.40
CA THR A 45 4.78 -2.73 -3.79
C THR A 45 6.03 -2.35 -2.98
N ASN A 46 7.03 -3.25 -2.87
CA ASN A 46 8.24 -2.98 -2.09
C ASN A 46 9.33 -2.29 -2.93
N LYS A 47 9.27 -0.94 -3.04
CA LYS A 47 10.34 -0.15 -3.69
C LYS A 47 11.31 0.41 -2.65
N CYS A 48 12.60 0.17 -2.84
CA CYS A 48 13.66 0.76 -2.02
C CYS A 48 14.86 1.25 -2.86
N GLY A 49 15.59 2.25 -2.38
CA GLY A 49 16.71 2.83 -3.11
C GLY A 49 17.28 4.10 -2.49
N TYR A 50 18.38 4.59 -3.06
CA TYR A 50 19.04 5.82 -2.61
C TYR A 50 18.53 7.03 -3.42
N MET A 51 18.20 8.12 -2.73
CA MET A 51 17.77 9.39 -3.34
C MET A 51 18.37 10.58 -2.62
N GLU A 52 18.44 11.74 -3.28
CA GLU A 52 18.83 12.98 -2.63
C GLU A 52 17.60 13.62 -1.95
N LEU A 53 17.75 14.04 -0.69
CA LEU A 53 16.72 14.76 0.07
C LEU A 53 17.16 16.20 0.26
N ARG A 54 16.33 17.15 -0.18
CA ARG A 54 16.62 18.58 -0.04
C ARG A 54 16.84 18.95 1.44
N GLY A 55 17.98 19.58 1.71
CA GLY A 55 18.37 20.01 3.08
C GLY A 55 19.19 18.98 3.86
N TYR A 56 19.46 17.80 3.30
CA TYR A 56 20.38 16.82 3.88
C TYR A 56 21.69 16.75 3.09
N LYS A 57 22.83 16.63 3.79
CA LYS A 57 24.12 16.46 3.13
C LYS A 57 24.31 14.99 2.73
N GLY A 58 23.99 14.67 1.47
CA GLY A 58 24.21 13.35 0.88
C GLY A 58 22.92 12.64 0.45
N ARG A 59 23.07 11.38 0.03
CA ARG A 59 21.95 10.51 -0.36
C ARG A 59 21.33 9.82 0.86
N VAL A 60 20.02 9.79 0.93
CA VAL A 60 19.22 9.05 1.91
C VAL A 60 18.74 7.74 1.27
N PHE A 61 18.62 6.68 2.06
CA PHE A 61 17.98 5.45 1.58
C PHE A 61 16.51 5.45 1.99
N VAL A 62 15.64 5.24 1.01
CA VAL A 62 14.19 5.26 1.15
C VAL A 62 13.67 3.86 0.85
N SER A 63 12.69 3.40 1.62
CA SER A 63 12.09 2.08 1.49
C SER A 63 10.60 2.15 1.78
N LEU A 64 9.79 1.86 0.77
CA LEU A 64 8.38 1.59 0.94
C LEU A 64 8.27 0.09 1.28
N THR A 65 7.88 -0.24 2.50
CA THR A 65 7.67 -1.64 2.92
C THR A 65 6.32 -1.78 3.61
N GLU A 66 5.52 -2.72 3.12
CA GLU A 66 4.28 -3.16 3.74
C GLU A 66 4.58 -4.10 4.92
N ALA A 67 5.04 -3.54 6.03
CA ALA A 67 5.00 -4.24 7.31
C ALA A 67 3.81 -3.69 8.11
N GLN A 68 2.65 -4.36 7.97
CA GLN A 68 1.47 -4.30 8.83
C GLN A 68 1.29 -2.99 9.62
N HIS A 69 0.45 -2.10 9.11
CA HIS A 69 -0.09 -0.95 9.85
C HIS A 69 0.92 0.11 10.34
N PHE A 70 2.14 0.17 9.78
CA PHE A 70 3.08 1.24 10.09
C PHE A 70 3.64 1.94 8.84
N PRO A 71 3.90 3.25 8.91
CA PRO A 71 4.16 4.04 7.72
C PRO A 71 5.51 3.74 7.07
N SER A 72 5.56 4.02 5.77
CA SER A 72 6.70 3.82 4.90
C SER A 72 8.03 4.34 5.49
N PHE A 73 9.09 3.57 5.27
CA PHE A 73 10.35 3.68 5.99
C PHE A 73 11.34 4.59 5.27
N PHE A 74 11.84 5.62 5.95
CA PHE A 74 13.05 6.35 5.53
C PHE A 74 14.19 5.88 6.44
N LYS A 75 15.04 4.98 5.93
CA LYS A 75 16.10 4.36 6.74
C LYS A 75 17.47 4.73 6.18
N ASP A 76 18.19 5.62 6.85
CA ASP A 76 19.61 5.79 6.61
C ASP A 76 20.37 4.57 7.16
N PHE A 77 20.86 3.71 6.26
CA PHE A 77 21.61 2.51 6.66
C PHE A 77 23.10 2.81 6.97
N LYS A 78 23.58 4.06 6.92
CA LYS A 78 24.96 4.37 7.29
C LYS A 78 25.17 4.78 8.75
N SER A 79 24.11 5.04 9.52
CA SER A 79 24.27 5.55 10.90
C SER A 79 23.38 4.88 11.96
N GLY A 80 22.50 3.93 11.60
CA GLY A 80 21.63 3.25 12.57
C GLY A 80 20.55 4.16 13.19
N ILE A 81 20.39 5.39 12.69
CA ILE A 81 19.42 6.38 13.13
C ILE A 81 18.41 6.57 11.98
N GLY A 82 17.13 6.24 12.22
CA GLY A 82 16.05 6.56 11.29
C GLY A 82 15.85 8.06 11.24
N ILE A 83 15.81 8.66 10.03
CA ILE A 83 15.69 10.12 9.88
C ILE A 83 14.29 10.58 10.32
N THR A 84 13.21 10.00 9.77
CA THR A 84 11.81 10.31 10.12
C THR A 84 10.89 9.27 9.48
N THR A 85 9.87 8.79 10.19
CA THR A 85 8.78 8.00 9.59
C THR A 85 7.71 8.95 9.04
N VAL A 86 7.26 8.73 7.81
CA VAL A 86 6.24 9.59 7.18
C VAL A 86 4.93 8.83 7.06
N ASP A 87 3.91 9.32 7.73
CA ASP A 87 2.55 8.82 7.58
C ASP A 87 2.01 9.15 6.18
N LEU A 88 1.80 8.10 5.39
CA LEU A 88 1.30 8.23 4.02
C LEU A 88 -0.22 8.37 3.95
N SER A 89 -0.97 8.07 5.02
CA SER A 89 -2.43 8.18 5.02
C SER A 89 -2.93 9.60 4.75
N THR A 90 -2.12 10.60 5.09
CA THR A 90 -2.41 12.03 4.90
C THR A 90 -1.48 12.70 3.90
N ALA A 91 -0.65 11.92 3.20
CA ALA A 91 0.35 12.44 2.29
C ALA A 91 -0.22 12.72 0.89
N HIS A 92 0.38 13.70 0.21
CA HIS A 92 0.12 14.03 -1.18
C HIS A 92 1.44 14.11 -1.96
N VAL A 93 1.50 13.50 -3.13
CA VAL A 93 2.69 13.53 -3.99
C VAL A 93 2.53 14.58 -5.08
N LYS A 94 3.55 15.42 -5.28
CA LYS A 94 3.60 16.43 -6.32
C LYS A 94 4.82 16.20 -7.21
N ASP A 95 4.60 16.18 -8.53
CA ASP A 95 5.68 16.24 -9.51
C ASP A 95 6.20 17.69 -9.58
N VAL A 96 7.50 17.90 -9.42
CA VAL A 96 8.10 19.24 -9.26
C VAL A 96 9.00 19.58 -10.43
N ASP A 97 9.94 18.71 -10.76
CA ASP A 97 10.93 18.94 -11.82
C ASP A 97 11.25 17.65 -12.60
N ARG A 98 12.23 17.72 -13.51
CA ARG A 98 12.60 16.58 -14.38
C ARG A 98 12.98 15.32 -13.60
N LYS A 99 13.61 15.46 -12.43
CA LYS A 99 14.07 14.34 -11.59
C LYS A 99 13.55 14.41 -10.15
N GLY A 100 12.79 15.44 -9.81
CA GLY A 100 12.40 15.79 -8.46
C GLY A 100 10.90 15.71 -8.25
N PHE A 101 10.53 15.19 -7.09
CA PHE A 101 9.16 15.09 -6.62
C PHE A 101 9.09 15.47 -5.14
N GLU A 102 7.91 15.89 -4.70
CA GLU A 102 7.67 16.33 -3.33
C GLU A 102 6.56 15.49 -2.70
N ILE A 103 6.83 14.94 -1.51
CA ILE A 103 5.81 14.33 -0.65
C ILE A 103 5.41 15.38 0.40
N ASN A 104 4.19 15.86 0.31
CA ASN A 104 3.61 16.82 1.24
C ASN A 104 2.81 16.07 2.30
N THR A 105 3.16 16.25 3.56
CA THR A 105 2.36 15.80 4.71
C THR A 105 1.91 17.02 5.51
N PRO A 106 0.86 16.91 6.35
CA PRO A 106 0.36 18.04 7.13
C PRO A 106 1.43 18.72 8.00
N PHE A 107 2.47 17.99 8.38
CA PHE A 107 3.53 18.46 9.27
C PHE A 107 4.81 18.88 8.55
N ARG A 108 5.07 18.32 7.36
CA ARG A 108 6.35 18.49 6.66
C ARG A 108 6.25 18.14 5.17
N ASN A 109 7.02 18.88 4.36
CA ASN A 109 7.25 18.55 2.97
C ASN A 109 8.63 17.89 2.81
N PHE A 110 8.70 16.85 1.98
CA PHE A 110 9.92 16.12 1.65
C PHE A 110 10.17 16.21 0.15
N CYS A 111 11.22 16.95 -0.24
CA CYS A 111 11.60 17.07 -1.65
C CYS A 111 12.71 16.08 -1.98
N PHE A 112 12.42 15.11 -2.84
CA PHE A 112 13.36 14.10 -3.31
C PHE A 112 13.85 14.42 -4.72
N THR A 113 15.07 14.02 -5.02
CA THR A 113 15.63 14.05 -6.37
C THR A 113 16.19 12.66 -6.70
N ALA A 114 15.64 12.06 -7.75
CA ALA A 114 16.04 10.76 -8.29
C ALA A 114 17.22 10.89 -9.26
N GLU A 115 17.88 9.79 -9.59
CA GLU A 115 19.03 9.79 -10.51
C GLU A 115 18.58 9.99 -11.97
N SER A 116 17.35 9.57 -12.30
CA SER A 116 16.76 9.71 -13.62
C SER A 116 15.26 10.06 -13.57
N GLU A 117 14.73 10.57 -14.69
CA GLU A 117 13.31 10.85 -14.86
C GLU A 117 12.45 9.59 -14.77
N ARG A 118 12.92 8.48 -15.34
CA ARG A 118 12.27 7.18 -15.19
C ARG A 118 12.21 6.72 -13.73
N GLU A 119 13.31 6.87 -12.99
CA GLU A 119 13.34 6.49 -11.58
C GLU A 119 12.37 7.35 -10.76
N LYS A 120 12.27 8.66 -11.06
CA LYS A 120 11.27 9.56 -10.47
C LYS A 120 9.85 9.04 -10.71
N GLU A 121 9.50 8.67 -11.94
CA GLU A 121 8.18 8.14 -12.28
C GLU A 121 7.86 6.87 -11.48
N GLU A 122 8.80 5.92 -11.43
CA GLU A 122 8.64 4.70 -10.64
C GLU A 122 8.49 4.98 -9.13
N TRP A 123 9.17 6.00 -8.60
CA TRP A 123 9.02 6.42 -7.20
C TRP A 123 7.67 7.07 -6.94
N ILE A 124 7.21 7.97 -7.81
CA ILE A 124 5.89 8.59 -7.70
C ILE A 124 4.81 7.51 -7.72
N GLU A 125 4.88 6.56 -8.66
CA GLU A 125 3.94 5.45 -8.76
C GLU A 125 3.92 4.62 -7.48
N ALA A 126 5.08 4.19 -6.98
CA ALA A 126 5.15 3.39 -5.77
C ALA A 126 4.65 4.12 -4.51
N VAL A 127 4.92 5.43 -4.38
CA VAL A 127 4.39 6.22 -3.26
C VAL A 127 2.88 6.37 -3.35
N LEU A 128 2.34 6.63 -4.56
CA LEU A 128 0.89 6.71 -4.77
C LEU A 128 0.19 5.38 -4.49
N GLU A 129 0.78 4.25 -4.88
CA GLU A 129 0.28 2.92 -4.53
C GLU A 129 0.29 2.70 -3.01
N SER A 130 1.37 3.11 -2.33
CA SER A 130 1.48 3.00 -0.86
C SER A 130 0.44 3.86 -0.13
N ILE A 131 0.17 5.08 -0.62
CA ILE A 131 -0.91 5.94 -0.10
C ILE A 131 -2.27 5.24 -0.30
N ALA A 132 -2.53 4.73 -1.50
CA ALA A 132 -3.79 4.06 -1.82
C ALA A 132 -4.01 2.82 -0.94
N GLU A 133 -2.98 2.01 -0.71
CA GLU A 133 -3.06 0.83 0.15
C GLU A 133 -3.32 1.21 1.61
N THR A 134 -2.66 2.24 2.12
CA THR A 134 -2.86 2.73 3.50
C THR A 134 -4.30 3.22 3.73
N LEU A 135 -4.96 3.74 2.69
CA LEU A 135 -6.33 4.23 2.74
C LEU A 135 -7.38 3.14 2.45
N SER A 136 -6.95 1.98 1.97
CA SER A 136 -7.86 0.94 1.49
C SER A 136 -8.47 0.13 2.64
N ASP A 137 -9.78 -0.09 2.57
CA ASP A 137 -10.50 -1.04 3.41
C ASP A 137 -11.03 -2.18 2.56
N TYR A 138 -10.63 -3.39 2.90
CA TYR A 138 -10.99 -4.57 2.12
C TYR A 138 -12.30 -5.20 2.57
N GLU A 139 -12.90 -4.79 3.69
CA GLU A 139 -14.08 -5.46 4.26
C GLU A 139 -15.25 -5.55 3.26
N VAL A 140 -15.58 -4.43 2.62
CA VAL A 140 -16.67 -4.36 1.64
C VAL A 140 -16.32 -5.15 0.38
N ALA A 141 -15.08 -5.00 -0.12
CA ALA A 141 -14.63 -5.71 -1.31
C ALA A 141 -14.66 -7.23 -1.11
N GLU A 142 -14.20 -7.72 0.05
CA GLU A 142 -14.23 -9.13 0.40
C GLU A 142 -15.64 -9.69 0.50
N LYS A 143 -16.57 -8.97 1.15
CA LYS A 143 -17.99 -9.36 1.21
C LYS A 143 -18.60 -9.45 -0.18
N ILE A 144 -18.35 -8.47 -1.06
CA ILE A 144 -18.88 -8.46 -2.42
C ILE A 144 -18.26 -9.59 -3.27
N TRP A 145 -16.95 -9.83 -3.16
CA TRP A 145 -16.21 -10.88 -3.88
C TRP A 145 -16.45 -12.29 -3.33
N PHE A 146 -17.11 -12.42 -2.18
CA PHE A 146 -17.59 -13.71 -1.68
C PHE A 146 -18.43 -14.42 -2.75
N ASN A 147 -19.30 -13.66 -3.44
CA ASN A 147 -19.97 -14.13 -4.65
C ASN A 147 -18.98 -14.17 -5.82
N LYS A 148 -18.71 -15.37 -6.33
CA LYS A 148 -17.79 -15.60 -7.47
C LYS A 148 -18.15 -14.80 -8.71
N SER A 149 -19.44 -14.51 -8.93
CA SER A 149 -19.92 -13.72 -10.08
C SER A 149 -19.37 -12.28 -10.07
N ASN A 150 -19.04 -11.76 -8.89
CA ASN A 150 -18.50 -10.41 -8.72
C ASN A 150 -16.98 -10.34 -8.81
N ARG A 151 -16.29 -11.46 -9.05
CA ARG A 151 -14.83 -11.49 -9.16
C ARG A 151 -14.33 -11.07 -10.55
N SER A 152 -15.23 -10.66 -11.43
CA SER A 152 -14.92 -10.21 -12.77
C SER A 152 -15.71 -8.93 -13.07
N CYS A 153 -15.05 -7.96 -13.71
CA CYS A 153 -15.69 -6.73 -14.15
C CYS A 153 -16.84 -7.03 -15.11
N ALA A 154 -17.98 -6.36 -14.90
CA ALA A 154 -19.18 -6.54 -15.72
C ALA A 154 -18.95 -6.22 -17.22
N ASP A 155 -18.08 -5.27 -17.54
CA ASP A 155 -17.90 -4.78 -18.92
C ASP A 155 -16.77 -5.49 -19.67
N CYS A 156 -15.60 -5.63 -19.01
CA CYS A 156 -14.37 -6.11 -19.65
C CYS A 156 -13.85 -7.44 -19.07
N SER A 157 -14.52 -7.98 -18.05
CA SER A 157 -14.16 -9.24 -17.38
C SER A 157 -12.78 -9.25 -16.70
N ALA A 158 -12.16 -8.09 -16.50
CA ALA A 158 -10.97 -7.96 -15.66
C ALA A 158 -11.22 -8.50 -14.24
N HIS A 159 -10.23 -9.19 -13.67
CA HIS A 159 -10.37 -9.83 -12.37
C HIS A 159 -10.47 -8.85 -11.20
N GLN A 160 -11.13 -9.27 -10.13
CA GLN A 160 -11.26 -8.59 -8.83
C GLN A 160 -11.54 -7.08 -8.98
N PRO A 161 -12.69 -6.70 -9.56
CA PRO A 161 -13.07 -5.30 -9.69
C PRO A 161 -13.24 -4.64 -8.32
N GLU A 162 -12.61 -3.48 -8.13
CA GLU A 162 -12.57 -2.73 -6.86
C GLU A 162 -13.50 -1.51 -6.85
N TRP A 163 -14.33 -1.38 -7.87
CA TRP A 163 -15.30 -0.30 -8.03
C TRP A 163 -16.66 -0.87 -8.35
N ALA A 164 -17.70 -0.10 -8.09
CA ALA A 164 -19.06 -0.49 -8.38
C ALA A 164 -19.91 0.70 -8.82
N SER A 165 -20.89 0.44 -9.69
CA SER A 165 -21.96 1.38 -9.97
C SER A 165 -23.17 1.01 -9.12
N ILE A 166 -23.39 1.74 -8.03
CA ILE A 166 -24.35 1.32 -6.98
C ILE A 166 -25.80 1.32 -7.48
N ASN A 167 -26.16 2.23 -8.38
CA ASN A 167 -27.51 2.29 -8.96
C ASN A 167 -27.75 1.23 -10.05
N LEU A 168 -26.69 0.64 -10.59
CA LEU A 168 -26.76 -0.39 -11.62
C LEU A 168 -26.52 -1.79 -11.04
N GLY A 169 -26.09 -1.91 -9.78
CA GLY A 169 -25.83 -3.19 -9.13
C GLY A 169 -24.71 -4.02 -9.79
N VAL A 170 -23.70 -3.34 -10.36
CA VAL A 170 -22.58 -3.98 -11.05
C VAL A 170 -21.23 -3.59 -10.45
N VAL A 171 -20.30 -4.54 -10.47
CA VAL A 171 -18.88 -4.32 -10.13
C VAL A 171 -18.05 -4.15 -11.39
N ILE A 172 -17.14 -3.17 -11.36
CA ILE A 172 -16.36 -2.71 -12.51
C ILE A 172 -14.90 -2.45 -12.12
N CYS A 173 -13.97 -2.63 -13.07
CA CYS A 173 -12.56 -2.34 -12.82
C CYS A 173 -12.30 -0.82 -12.85
N LYS A 174 -11.10 -0.39 -12.40
CA LYS A 174 -10.71 1.04 -12.36
C LYS A 174 -10.87 1.74 -13.72
N LYS A 175 -10.54 1.07 -14.83
CA LYS A 175 -10.69 1.61 -16.19
C LYS A 175 -12.15 1.81 -16.59
N CYS A 176 -13.01 0.83 -16.34
CA CYS A 176 -14.44 0.91 -16.61
C CYS A 176 -15.12 1.93 -15.69
N ALA A 177 -14.71 2.03 -14.42
CA ALA A 177 -15.16 3.08 -13.51
C ALA A 177 -14.85 4.49 -14.06
N GLY A 178 -13.71 4.68 -14.72
CA GLY A 178 -13.38 5.91 -15.44
C GLY A 178 -14.40 6.24 -16.54
N GLN A 179 -14.78 5.26 -17.36
CA GLN A 179 -15.79 5.43 -18.41
C GLN A 179 -17.19 5.68 -17.84
N HIS A 180 -17.58 4.96 -16.79
CA HIS A 180 -18.86 5.17 -16.13
C HIS A 180 -18.99 6.58 -15.54
N ARG A 181 -17.89 7.19 -15.06
CA ARG A 181 -17.91 8.58 -14.57
C ARG A 181 -18.22 9.59 -15.67
N THR A 182 -17.80 9.36 -16.92
CA THR A 182 -18.07 10.30 -18.02
C THR A 182 -19.54 10.31 -18.44
N LEU A 183 -20.30 9.24 -18.14
CA LEU A 183 -21.76 9.17 -18.34
C LEU A 183 -22.53 10.11 -17.40
N GLY A 184 -21.92 10.49 -16.28
CA GLY A 184 -22.54 11.34 -15.26
C GLY A 184 -23.37 10.58 -14.21
N PRO A 185 -23.59 11.21 -13.03
CA PRO A 185 -24.10 10.53 -11.83
C PRO A 185 -25.58 10.13 -11.90
N HIS A 186 -26.32 10.67 -12.87
CA HIS A 186 -27.72 10.29 -13.12
C HIS A 186 -27.81 8.91 -13.80
N LEU A 187 -26.79 8.52 -14.57
CA LEU A 187 -26.73 7.22 -15.26
C LEU A 187 -25.90 6.20 -14.48
N SER A 188 -24.74 6.59 -13.96
CA SER A 188 -23.87 5.68 -13.20
C SER A 188 -23.30 6.34 -11.96
N LYS A 189 -23.69 5.79 -10.80
CA LYS A 189 -23.20 6.22 -9.48
C LYS A 189 -22.01 5.36 -9.08
N VAL A 190 -20.82 5.76 -9.53
CA VAL A 190 -19.56 5.03 -9.27
C VAL A 190 -19.07 5.26 -7.83
N ARG A 191 -18.75 4.18 -7.11
CA ARG A 191 -18.15 4.18 -5.77
C ARG A 191 -17.01 3.17 -5.66
N SER A 192 -16.00 3.51 -4.88
CA SER A 192 -14.88 2.62 -4.55
C SER A 192 -15.32 1.61 -3.50
N LEU A 193 -15.00 0.34 -3.72
CA LEU A 193 -15.21 -0.69 -2.69
C LEU A 193 -14.21 -0.53 -1.54
N LYS A 194 -13.06 0.11 -1.78
CA LYS A 194 -11.97 0.24 -0.80
C LYS A 194 -11.88 1.61 -0.12
N LEU A 195 -12.25 2.67 -0.81
CA LEU A 195 -12.03 4.05 -0.35
C LEU A 195 -13.30 4.72 0.21
N ASP A 196 -14.51 4.27 -0.17
CA ASP A 196 -15.77 4.95 0.16
C ASP A 196 -16.54 4.28 1.31
N LYS A 197 -15.89 4.01 2.46
CA LYS A 197 -16.47 3.21 3.55
C LYS A 197 -17.86 3.66 4.01
N SER A 198 -18.09 4.97 4.13
CA SER A 198 -19.33 5.54 4.66
C SER A 198 -20.56 5.32 3.77
N ILE A 199 -20.36 4.88 2.53
CA ILE A 199 -21.45 4.67 1.56
C ILE A 199 -22.01 3.23 1.67
N TRP A 200 -21.22 2.29 2.18
CA TRP A 200 -21.53 0.87 2.14
C TRP A 200 -22.28 0.41 3.41
N SER A 201 -23.61 0.45 3.37
CA SER A 201 -24.45 -0.20 4.38
C SER A 201 -24.53 -1.72 4.14
N ASN A 202 -24.86 -2.50 5.17
CA ASN A 202 -25.08 -3.94 5.01
C ASN A 202 -26.17 -4.24 3.97
N GLU A 203 -27.25 -3.45 3.97
CA GLU A 203 -28.30 -3.54 2.95
C GLU A 203 -27.73 -3.36 1.54
N LEU A 204 -26.84 -2.37 1.33
CA LEU A 204 -26.23 -2.11 0.03
C LEU A 204 -25.27 -3.25 -0.39
N VAL A 205 -24.58 -3.88 0.54
CA VAL A 205 -23.70 -5.03 0.26
C VAL A 205 -24.51 -6.28 -0.09
N GLU A 206 -25.69 -6.44 0.50
CA GLU A 206 -26.58 -7.59 0.30
C GLU A 206 -27.45 -7.50 -0.97
N VAL A 207 -27.66 -6.30 -1.55
CA VAL A 207 -28.37 -6.17 -2.83
C VAL A 207 -27.60 -6.95 -3.88
N GLY A 208 -28.21 -7.97 -4.48
CA GLY A 208 -27.56 -8.92 -5.38
C GLY A 208 -26.78 -8.25 -6.52
N TRP A 209 -25.49 -8.04 -6.29
CA TRP A 209 -24.53 -7.61 -7.30
C TRP A 209 -24.43 -8.72 -8.34
N CYS A 210 -24.67 -8.36 -9.61
CA CYS A 210 -24.90 -9.22 -10.79
C CYS A 210 -26.34 -9.67 -11.05
N ARG A 211 -27.06 -8.86 -11.83
CA ARG A 211 -27.84 -9.31 -13.00
C ARG A 211 -28.03 -8.15 -13.98
N HIS A 212 -27.05 -7.96 -14.87
CA HIS A 212 -27.25 -7.69 -16.31
C HIS A 212 -25.90 -7.36 -16.96
N ARG A 213 -25.57 -8.11 -18.02
CA ARG A 213 -24.44 -7.85 -18.89
C ARG A 213 -24.79 -6.59 -19.68
N PHE A 214 -24.25 -5.42 -19.31
CA PHE A 214 -24.40 -4.21 -20.12
C PHE A 214 -23.87 -4.53 -21.54
N PRO A 215 -24.60 -4.24 -22.61
CA PRO A 215 -24.09 -4.44 -23.96
C PRO A 215 -22.81 -3.62 -24.11
N ARG A 216 -21.72 -4.29 -24.52
CA ARG A 216 -20.42 -3.65 -24.73
C ARG A 216 -20.62 -2.42 -25.61
N LEU A 217 -20.22 -1.25 -25.12
CA LEU A 217 -20.16 -0.05 -25.95
C LEU A 217 -19.24 -0.35 -27.16
N PRO A 218 -19.67 -0.08 -28.39
CA PRO A 218 -18.83 -0.29 -29.57
C PRO A 218 -17.60 0.62 -29.46
N THR A 219 -16.42 0.01 -29.58
CA THR A 219 -15.16 0.74 -29.70
C THR A 219 -15.14 1.44 -31.07
N SER A 220 -15.19 2.77 -31.08
CA SER A 220 -14.91 3.60 -32.25
C SER A 220 -13.40 3.80 -32.41
#